data_AF-A0A1V5PGM6-F1
#
_entry.id   AF-A0A1V5PGM6-F1
#
_cell.length_a   1.000
_cell.length_b   1.000
_cell.length_c   1.000
_cell.angle_alpha   90.00
_cell.angle_beta   90.00
_cell.angle_gamma   90.00
#
_symmetry.space_group_name_H-M   'P 1'
#
loop_
_entity.id
_entity.type
_entity.pdbx_description
1 polymer ?
#
loop_
_entity_poly.entity_id
_entity_poly.type
_entity_poly.pdbx_seq_one_letter_code
_entity_poly.pdbx_strand_id
1 'polypeptide(L)'
;MKTLHSLFIFEVNIMGDNGYITIKEASEVAGVNISTIYRNISNLQCKTVQIGAKKIKYVQKSDIESFFCVSGKENQKHAIASEVCEKKQNESMQNETNLKESMREVIEEFFEVKQSQLMKPLEEQALYRLGILENEVKHLRAEKETLIQENEILREQIKALPSSSQAEEKENQIQTLQKEKADLEGKINTLTTPIESVNQILMKNAHNLTVLQKCKSELMEKLKQKEQEKEEALKELEARLKAEAEEAQKLIVDAWKKELEQARKPWYRRIFS
;
A
#
# COMPACT_ATOMS: atom_id res chain seq x y z
N MET A 1 -6.26 -24.89 2.03
CA MET A 1 -7.05 -25.88 2.78
C MET A 1 -8.50 -25.42 2.86
N LYS A 2 -9.43 -26.33 2.56
CA LYS A 2 -10.91 -26.26 2.70
C LYS A 2 -11.64 -25.36 1.70
N THR A 3 -11.84 -25.88 0.49
CA THR A 3 -12.93 -25.44 -0.40
C THR A 3 -14.23 -26.10 0.03
N LEU A 4 -15.24 -25.25 0.25
CA LEU A 4 -16.58 -25.54 0.71
C LEU A 4 -17.28 -26.58 -0.19
N HIS A 5 -17.75 -27.67 0.42
CA HIS A 5 -18.80 -28.51 -0.16
C HIS A 5 -20.12 -27.74 -0.14
N SER A 6 -20.41 -27.13 -1.29
CA SER A 6 -21.73 -26.61 -1.62
C SER A 6 -22.67 -27.79 -1.86
N LEU A 7 -23.52 -28.06 -0.87
CA LEU A 7 -24.72 -28.89 -0.96
C LEU A 7 -25.77 -28.13 -1.79
N PHE A 8 -25.62 -28.14 -3.11
CA PHE A 8 -26.69 -27.70 -4.01
C PHE A 8 -27.66 -28.87 -4.20
N ILE A 9 -28.66 -28.95 -3.32
CA ILE A 9 -29.89 -29.71 -3.59
C ILE A 9 -30.65 -28.90 -4.63
N PHE A 10 -30.43 -29.23 -5.90
CA PHE A 10 -31.28 -28.76 -6.98
C PHE A 10 -32.53 -29.65 -7.00
N GLU A 11 -33.55 -29.25 -6.24
CA GLU A 11 -34.94 -29.60 -6.58
C GLU A 11 -35.30 -28.87 -7.87
N VAL A 12 -34.94 -29.50 -8.99
CA VAL A 12 -35.40 -29.09 -10.31
C VAL A 12 -36.83 -29.60 -10.43
N ASN A 13 -37.76 -28.82 -9.91
CA ASN A 13 -39.18 -28.92 -10.25
C ASN A 13 -39.36 -28.38 -11.67
N ILE A 14 -39.16 -29.24 -12.69
CA ILE A 14 -39.60 -28.95 -14.07
C ILE A 14 -41.01 -29.52 -14.19
N MET A 15 -42.01 -28.84 -13.62
CA MET A 15 -43.34 -28.80 -14.24
C MET A 15 -43.26 -27.80 -15.40
N GLY A 16 -42.58 -28.21 -16.48
CA GLY A 16 -42.50 -27.48 -17.74
C GLY A 16 -43.21 -28.28 -18.82
N ASP A 17 -44.10 -27.62 -19.55
CA ASP A 17 -45.04 -28.05 -20.62
C ASP A 17 -44.48 -28.87 -21.81
N ASN A 18 -43.42 -29.66 -21.63
CA ASN A 18 -42.79 -30.45 -22.70
C ASN A 18 -43.23 -31.92 -22.75
N GLY A 19 -44.16 -32.36 -21.90
CA GLY A 19 -44.70 -33.74 -21.92
C GLY A 19 -43.69 -34.86 -21.55
N TYR A 20 -42.45 -34.52 -21.18
CA TYR A 20 -41.43 -35.46 -20.71
C TYR A 20 -41.28 -35.39 -19.20
N ILE A 21 -41.41 -36.54 -18.54
CA ILE A 21 -41.30 -36.71 -17.08
C ILE A 21 -40.06 -37.55 -16.74
N THR A 22 -39.54 -37.39 -15.52
CA THR A 22 -38.44 -38.23 -15.02
C THR A 22 -38.95 -39.65 -14.75
N ILE A 23 -38.04 -40.63 -14.70
CA ILE A 23 -38.39 -42.02 -14.39
C ILE A 23 -39.03 -42.17 -13.00
N LYS A 24 -38.67 -41.30 -12.05
CA LYS A 24 -39.26 -41.29 -10.71
C LYS A 24 -40.72 -40.84 -10.75
N GLU A 25 -41.01 -39.74 -11.45
CA GLU A 25 -42.38 -39.26 -11.65
C GLU A 25 -43.22 -40.27 -12.45
N ALA A 26 -42.64 -40.92 -13.46
CA ALA A 26 -43.33 -41.98 -14.22
C ALA A 26 -43.74 -43.17 -13.34
N SER A 27 -42.94 -43.50 -12.32
CA SER A 27 -43.25 -44.54 -11.32
C SER A 27 -44.47 -44.19 -10.49
N GLU A 28 -44.58 -42.92 -10.10
CA GLU A 28 -45.70 -42.40 -9.33
C GLU A 28 -46.98 -42.31 -10.17
N VAL A 29 -46.88 -41.86 -11.44
CA VAL A 29 -48.03 -41.76 -12.36
C VAL A 29 -48.59 -43.14 -12.71
N ALA A 30 -47.73 -44.13 -13.00
CA ALA A 30 -48.18 -45.47 -13.38
C ALA A 30 -48.47 -46.40 -12.18
N GLY A 31 -48.05 -46.04 -10.97
CA GLY A 31 -48.14 -46.90 -9.79
C GLY A 31 -47.25 -48.14 -9.86
N VAL A 32 -46.17 -48.12 -10.64
CA VAL A 32 -45.27 -49.27 -10.88
C VAL A 32 -43.87 -48.95 -10.39
N ASN A 33 -43.13 -49.95 -9.88
CA ASN A 33 -41.75 -49.78 -9.42
C ASN A 33 -40.83 -49.20 -10.51
N ILE A 34 -39.96 -48.27 -10.13
CA ILE A 34 -38.90 -47.66 -10.95
C ILE A 34 -38.13 -48.70 -11.79
N SER A 35 -37.80 -49.86 -11.22
CA SER A 35 -37.06 -50.93 -11.92
C SER A 35 -37.82 -51.50 -13.12
N THR A 36 -39.15 -51.57 -13.02
CA THR A 36 -40.03 -52.00 -14.11
C THR A 36 -40.03 -51.00 -15.26
N ILE A 37 -39.98 -49.71 -14.95
CA ILE A 37 -39.85 -48.65 -15.95
C ILE A 37 -38.50 -48.73 -16.65
N TYR A 38 -37.40 -48.95 -15.91
CA TYR A 38 -36.08 -49.16 -16.51
C TYR A 38 -36.02 -50.40 -17.41
N ARG A 39 -36.71 -51.49 -17.05
CA ARG A 39 -36.76 -52.72 -17.86
C ARG A 39 -37.47 -52.49 -19.20
N ASN A 40 -38.49 -51.64 -19.23
CA ASN A 40 -39.29 -51.35 -20.43
C ASN A 40 -38.84 -50.07 -21.17
N ILE A 41 -37.73 -49.46 -20.76
CA ILE A 41 -37.27 -48.17 -21.31
C ILE A 41 -36.86 -48.23 -22.78
N SER A 42 -36.52 -49.42 -23.30
CA SER A 42 -36.23 -49.63 -24.72
C SER A 42 -37.46 -49.49 -25.60
N ASN A 43 -38.66 -49.69 -25.03
CA ASN A 43 -39.93 -49.69 -25.74
C ASN A 43 -40.68 -48.36 -25.61
N LEU A 44 -40.09 -47.38 -24.92
CA LEU A 44 -40.68 -46.07 -24.64
C LEU A 44 -39.85 -44.96 -25.30
N GLN A 45 -40.47 -43.86 -25.71
CA GLN A 45 -39.73 -42.71 -26.23
C GLN A 45 -38.98 -42.00 -25.10
N CYS A 46 -37.64 -42.13 -25.09
CA CYS A 46 -36.79 -41.57 -24.05
C CYS A 46 -35.82 -40.50 -24.58
N LYS A 47 -35.62 -39.44 -23.80
CA LYS A 47 -34.59 -38.43 -24.02
C LYS A 47 -33.57 -38.52 -22.89
N THR A 48 -32.29 -38.58 -23.24
CA THR A 48 -31.21 -38.54 -22.25
C THR A 48 -30.64 -37.13 -22.23
N VAL A 49 -30.72 -36.47 -21.08
CA VAL A 49 -30.15 -35.13 -20.87
C VAL A 49 -28.97 -35.25 -19.91
N GLN A 50 -27.85 -34.65 -20.28
CA GLN A 50 -26.66 -34.60 -19.43
C GLN A 50 -26.70 -33.31 -18.61
N ILE A 51 -26.90 -33.44 -17.30
CA ILE A 51 -26.87 -32.32 -16.36
C ILE A 51 -25.63 -32.50 -15.48
N GLY A 52 -24.58 -31.73 -15.77
CA GLY A 52 -23.26 -31.87 -15.14
C GLY A 52 -22.60 -33.21 -15.44
N ALA A 53 -22.19 -33.95 -14.39
CA ALA A 53 -21.54 -35.26 -14.51
C ALA A 53 -22.51 -36.46 -14.56
N LYS A 54 -23.84 -36.22 -14.49
CA LYS A 54 -24.85 -37.29 -14.44
C LYS A 54 -25.72 -37.29 -15.70
N LYS A 55 -26.00 -38.49 -16.22
CA LYS A 55 -26.93 -38.72 -17.33
C LYS A 55 -28.30 -39.04 -16.76
N ILE A 56 -29.29 -38.18 -16.99
CA ILE A 56 -30.68 -38.37 -16.53
C ILE A 56 -31.55 -38.72 -17.74
N LYS A 57 -32.38 -39.74 -17.60
CA LYS A 57 -33.33 -40.18 -18.64
C LYS A 57 -34.73 -39.65 -18.33
N TYR A 58 -35.36 -39.08 -19.35
CA TYR A 58 -36.73 -38.59 -19.34
C TYR A 58 -37.57 -39.43 -20.31
N VAL A 59 -38.84 -39.66 -19.96
CA VAL A 59 -39.80 -40.47 -20.73
C VAL A 59 -41.05 -39.65 -20.99
N GLN A 60 -41.69 -39.84 -22.14
CA GLN A 60 -42.93 -39.13 -22.47
C GLN A 60 -44.11 -39.62 -21.62
N LYS A 61 -44.86 -38.70 -21.02
CA LYS A 61 -45.98 -39.02 -20.11
C LYS A 61 -47.09 -39.82 -20.80
N SER A 62 -47.41 -39.47 -22.05
CA SER A 62 -48.44 -40.18 -22.86
C SER A 62 -48.09 -41.65 -23.11
N ASP A 63 -46.81 -41.96 -23.27
CA ASP A 63 -46.35 -43.34 -23.51
C ASP A 63 -46.47 -44.17 -22.23
N ILE A 64 -46.26 -43.57 -21.06
CA ILE A 64 -46.42 -44.23 -19.77
C ILE A 64 -47.90 -44.52 -19.48
N GLU A 65 -48.78 -43.53 -19.70
CA GLU A 65 -50.22 -43.69 -19.47
C GLU A 65 -50.85 -44.74 -20.39
N SER A 66 -50.42 -44.79 -21.67
CA SER A 66 -50.90 -45.77 -22.64
C SER A 66 -50.32 -47.18 -22.42
N PHE A 67 -49.05 -47.30 -22.05
CA PHE A 67 -48.39 -48.60 -21.87
C PHE A 67 -48.81 -49.31 -20.58
N PHE A 68 -49.14 -48.55 -19.53
CA PHE A 68 -49.51 -49.09 -18.21
C PHE A 68 -51.02 -48.97 -17.88
N CYS A 69 -51.86 -48.48 -18.81
CA CYS A 69 -53.33 -48.44 -18.73
C CYS A 69 -53.89 -47.89 -17.39
N VAL A 70 -53.66 -46.61 -17.12
CA VAL A 70 -54.33 -45.91 -16.01
C VAL A 70 -55.71 -45.41 -16.47
N SER A 71 -56.67 -46.32 -16.62
CA SER A 71 -58.08 -45.96 -16.82
C SER A 71 -58.94 -46.43 -15.63
N GLY A 72 -59.73 -45.50 -15.11
CA GLY A 72 -60.31 -45.49 -13.78
C GLY A 72 -61.16 -46.70 -13.39
N LYS A 73 -60.99 -47.13 -12.14
CA LYS A 73 -61.96 -47.94 -11.40
C LYS A 73 -62.54 -47.09 -10.28
N GLU A 74 -63.71 -46.51 -10.49
CA GLU A 74 -64.64 -46.20 -9.41
C GLU A 74 -66.07 -46.19 -9.94
N ASN A 75 -66.87 -47.11 -9.37
CA ASN A 75 -68.27 -47.35 -9.65
C ASN A 75 -69.15 -46.35 -8.90
N GLN A 76 -70.29 -45.94 -9.47
CA GLN A 76 -71.61 -46.09 -8.80
C GLN A 76 -72.80 -45.75 -9.73
N LYS A 77 -73.76 -46.69 -9.76
CA LYS A 77 -75.09 -46.61 -10.37
C LYS A 77 -76.15 -46.59 -9.25
N HIS A 78 -77.37 -46.17 -9.63
CA HIS A 78 -78.71 -46.29 -8.99
C HIS A 78 -79.08 -45.16 -8.01
N ALA A 79 -80.11 -44.32 -8.21
CA ALA A 79 -81.50 -44.43 -8.71
C ALA A 79 -82.55 -44.83 -7.64
N ILE A 80 -83.38 -43.84 -7.28
CA ILE A 80 -84.86 -43.85 -7.22
C ILE A 80 -85.61 -44.52 -6.02
N ALA A 81 -86.17 -43.60 -5.21
CA ALA A 81 -87.58 -43.45 -4.77
C ALA A 81 -88.22 -44.19 -3.57
N SER A 82 -89.01 -43.35 -2.89
CA SER A 82 -90.34 -43.53 -2.30
C SER A 82 -90.50 -44.07 -0.87
N GLU A 83 -90.59 -43.11 0.06
CA GLU A 83 -91.81 -42.67 0.74
C GLU A 83 -92.75 -43.66 1.48
N VAL A 84 -92.94 -43.31 2.76
CA VAL A 84 -94.16 -43.33 3.60
C VAL A 84 -94.37 -44.57 4.50
N CYS A 85 -94.13 -44.36 5.80
CA CYS A 85 -95.13 -44.67 6.83
C CYS A 85 -94.81 -43.91 8.14
N GLU A 86 -95.53 -42.83 8.41
CA GLU A 86 -95.48 -42.09 9.68
C GLU A 86 -96.73 -42.35 10.54
N LYS A 87 -96.53 -42.12 11.85
CA LYS A 87 -97.50 -41.72 12.89
C LYS A 87 -97.74 -42.77 13.98
N LYS A 88 -96.77 -42.86 14.91
CA LYS A 88 -96.99 -43.22 16.34
C LYS A 88 -95.80 -42.89 17.28
N GLN A 89 -94.93 -41.92 16.96
CA GLN A 89 -93.65 -41.67 17.68
C GLN A 89 -93.45 -40.26 18.30
N ASN A 90 -94.45 -39.38 18.32
CA ASN A 90 -94.18 -37.95 18.57
C ASN A 90 -93.79 -37.54 20.01
N GLU A 91 -94.15 -38.27 21.07
CA GLU A 91 -93.75 -37.90 22.44
C GLU A 91 -92.39 -38.50 22.86
N SER A 92 -92.00 -39.65 22.30
CA SER A 92 -90.67 -40.22 22.50
C SER A 92 -89.59 -39.45 21.72
N MET A 93 -89.95 -38.91 20.55
CA MET A 93 -89.00 -38.15 19.72
C MET A 93 -88.59 -36.81 20.32
N GLN A 94 -89.46 -36.10 21.07
CA GLN A 94 -89.13 -34.77 21.62
C GLN A 94 -88.09 -34.80 22.75
N ASN A 95 -88.11 -35.83 23.59
CA ASN A 95 -87.08 -36.02 24.62
C ASN A 95 -85.76 -36.50 24.00
N GLU A 96 -85.83 -37.30 22.94
CA GLU A 96 -84.67 -37.73 22.16
C GLU A 96 -84.02 -36.56 21.42
N THR A 97 -84.81 -35.62 20.88
CA THR A 97 -84.28 -34.42 20.21
C THR A 97 -83.59 -33.49 21.20
N ASN A 98 -84.19 -33.22 22.36
CA ASN A 98 -83.55 -32.40 23.41
C ASN A 98 -82.25 -33.01 23.94
N LEU A 99 -82.21 -34.34 24.14
CA LEU A 99 -80.99 -35.03 24.55
C LEU A 99 -79.90 -34.97 23.46
N LYS A 100 -80.28 -35.12 22.19
CA LYS A 100 -79.36 -34.98 21.04
C LYS A 100 -78.84 -33.55 20.91
N GLU A 101 -79.66 -32.55 21.18
CA GLU A 101 -79.28 -31.13 21.17
C GLU A 101 -78.28 -30.83 22.29
N SER A 102 -78.55 -31.29 23.52
CA SER A 102 -77.62 -31.18 24.64
C SER A 102 -76.30 -31.91 24.39
N MET A 103 -76.34 -33.12 23.81
CA MET A 103 -75.11 -33.83 23.44
C MET A 103 -74.34 -33.10 22.33
N ARG A 104 -75.04 -32.49 21.36
CA ARG A 104 -74.41 -31.66 20.33
C ARG A 104 -73.72 -30.45 20.95
N GLU A 105 -74.39 -29.72 21.83
CA GLU A 105 -73.81 -28.57 22.54
C GLU A 105 -72.56 -28.97 23.33
N VAL A 106 -72.61 -30.07 24.09
CA VAL A 106 -71.44 -30.57 24.86
C VAL A 106 -70.29 -30.97 23.93
N ILE A 107 -70.59 -31.55 22.77
CA ILE A 107 -69.58 -31.91 21.76
C ILE A 107 -68.96 -30.66 21.13
N GLU A 108 -69.77 -29.66 20.77
CA GLU A 108 -69.31 -28.38 20.22
C GLU A 108 -68.42 -27.64 21.24
N GLU A 109 -68.87 -27.53 22.48
CA GLU A 109 -68.12 -26.90 23.57
C GLU A 109 -66.80 -27.65 23.84
N PHE A 110 -66.81 -28.99 23.80
CA PHE A 110 -65.57 -29.78 23.89
C PHE A 110 -64.60 -29.50 22.73
N PHE A 111 -65.11 -29.41 21.49
CA PHE A 111 -64.28 -29.09 20.33
C PHE A 111 -63.74 -27.66 20.37
N GLU A 112 -64.52 -26.67 20.82
CA GLU A 112 -64.06 -25.30 21.01
C GLU A 112 -62.96 -25.21 22.07
N VAL A 113 -63.14 -25.92 23.20
CA VAL A 113 -62.12 -26.00 24.25
C VAL A 113 -60.86 -26.68 23.72
N LYS A 114 -60.96 -27.78 22.96
CA LYS A 114 -59.80 -28.45 22.38
C LYS A 114 -59.12 -27.64 21.29
N GLN A 115 -59.89 -26.94 20.46
CA GLN A 115 -59.37 -26.02 19.46
C GLN A 115 -58.60 -24.89 20.14
N SER A 116 -59.16 -24.25 21.18
CA SER A 116 -58.46 -23.18 21.90
C SER A 116 -57.20 -23.66 22.65
N GLN A 117 -57.24 -24.86 23.24
CA GLN A 117 -56.07 -25.49 23.89
C GLN A 117 -54.93 -25.77 22.90
N LEU A 118 -55.24 -26.04 21.64
CA LEU A 118 -54.24 -26.30 20.60
C LEU A 118 -53.78 -25.02 19.89
N MET A 119 -54.72 -24.10 19.63
CA MET A 119 -54.47 -22.88 18.86
C MET A 119 -53.67 -21.85 19.65
N LYS A 120 -53.97 -21.62 20.93
CA LYS A 120 -53.26 -20.59 21.72
C LYS A 120 -51.74 -20.84 21.81
N PRO A 121 -51.25 -22.05 22.13
CA PRO A 121 -49.80 -22.30 22.14
C PRO A 121 -49.15 -22.14 20.75
N LEU A 122 -49.88 -22.47 19.69
CA LEU A 122 -49.40 -22.32 18.31
C LEU A 122 -49.28 -20.83 17.93
N GLU A 123 -50.27 -20.02 18.29
CA GLU A 123 -50.26 -18.57 18.12
C GLU A 123 -49.12 -17.92 18.93
N GLU A 124 -48.95 -18.30 20.20
CA GLU A 124 -47.86 -17.82 21.06
C GLU A 124 -46.48 -18.20 20.48
N GLN A 125 -46.31 -19.44 20.02
CA GLN A 125 -45.06 -19.87 19.39
C GLN A 125 -44.80 -19.14 18.07
N ALA A 126 -45.83 -18.89 17.27
CA ALA A 126 -45.73 -18.13 16.03
C ALA A 126 -45.31 -16.68 16.32
N LEU A 127 -45.95 -16.02 17.30
CA LEU A 127 -45.60 -14.67 17.73
C LEU A 127 -44.16 -14.59 18.28
N TYR A 128 -43.73 -15.57 19.07
CA TYR A 128 -42.37 -15.64 19.59
C TYR A 128 -41.33 -15.74 18.46
N ARG A 129 -41.54 -16.66 17.50
CA ARG A 129 -40.66 -16.79 16.33
C ARG A 129 -40.68 -15.55 15.45
N LEU A 130 -41.86 -14.95 15.25
CA LEU A 130 -42.01 -13.70 14.52
C LEU A 130 -41.19 -12.59 15.18
N GLY A 131 -41.27 -12.45 16.50
CA GLY A 131 -40.50 -11.45 17.25
C GLY A 131 -38.99 -11.63 17.12
N ILE A 132 -38.48 -12.87 17.13
CA ILE A 132 -37.06 -13.16 16.86
C ILE A 132 -36.68 -12.70 15.45
N LEU A 133 -37.48 -13.06 14.44
CA LEU A 133 -37.21 -12.69 13.06
C LEU A 133 -37.29 -11.18 12.84
N GLU A 134 -38.23 -10.49 13.46
CA GLU A 134 -38.32 -9.03 13.40
C GLU A 134 -37.09 -8.36 14.01
N ASN A 135 -36.57 -8.88 15.11
CA ASN A 135 -35.34 -8.37 15.73
C ASN A 135 -34.12 -8.58 14.83
N GLU A 136 -33.99 -9.76 14.21
CA GLU A 136 -32.93 -10.04 13.25
C GLU A 136 -33.02 -9.10 12.03
N VAL A 137 -34.22 -8.88 11.50
CA VAL A 137 -34.43 -7.95 10.39
C VAL A 137 -34.07 -6.51 10.78
N LYS A 138 -34.38 -6.08 12.01
CA LYS A 138 -33.95 -4.77 12.53
C LYS A 138 -32.43 -4.68 12.64
N HIS A 139 -31.78 -5.71 13.18
CA HIS A 139 -30.32 -5.77 13.31
C HIS A 139 -29.64 -5.71 11.94
N LEU A 140 -30.06 -6.56 10.99
CA LEU A 140 -29.50 -6.60 9.63
C LEU A 140 -29.71 -5.29 8.89
N ARG A 141 -30.84 -4.59 9.10
CA ARG A 141 -31.05 -3.25 8.54
C ARG A 141 -30.08 -2.23 9.12
N ALA A 142 -29.85 -2.26 10.43
CA ALA A 142 -28.89 -1.38 11.08
C ALA A 142 -27.45 -1.64 10.59
N GLU A 143 -27.04 -2.91 10.51
CA GLU A 143 -25.73 -3.30 9.99
C GLU A 143 -25.56 -2.86 8.52
N LYS A 144 -26.58 -3.11 7.69
CA LYS A 144 -26.56 -2.65 6.29
C LYS A 144 -26.41 -1.14 6.18
N GLU A 145 -27.12 -0.37 7.01
CA GLU A 145 -27.00 1.09 7.05
C GLU A 145 -25.59 1.52 7.43
N THR A 146 -24.98 0.90 8.46
CA THR A 146 -23.59 1.21 8.83
C THR A 146 -22.61 0.89 7.71
N LEU A 147 -22.77 -0.23 7.01
CA LEU A 147 -21.92 -0.59 5.88
C LEU A 147 -22.06 0.37 4.68
N ILE A 148 -23.26 0.93 4.48
CA ILE A 148 -23.48 1.98 3.47
C ILE A 148 -22.72 3.24 3.85
N GLN A 149 -22.83 3.67 5.11
CA GLN A 149 -22.12 4.85 5.61
C GLN A 149 -20.60 4.70 5.52
N GLU A 150 -20.06 3.55 5.92
CA GLU A 150 -18.63 3.25 5.78
C GLU A 150 -18.18 3.25 4.31
N ASN A 151 -18.98 2.69 3.40
CA ASN A 151 -18.68 2.73 1.97
C ASN A 151 -18.68 4.16 1.42
N GLU A 152 -19.61 5.01 1.86
CA GLU A 152 -19.67 6.42 1.48
C GLU A 152 -18.37 7.13 1.90
N ILE A 153 -17.97 6.96 3.17
CA ILE A 153 -16.72 7.53 3.72
C ILE A 153 -15.51 7.05 2.93
N LEU A 154 -15.41 5.76 2.64
CA LEU A 154 -14.29 5.20 1.87
C LEU A 154 -14.25 5.76 0.44
N ARG A 155 -15.41 5.96 -0.20
CA ARG A 155 -15.49 6.59 -1.53
C ARG A 155 -15.03 8.05 -1.48
N GLU A 156 -15.42 8.79 -0.45
CA GLU A 156 -14.96 10.17 -0.25
C GLU A 156 -13.45 10.24 -0.01
N GLN A 157 -12.90 9.34 0.80
CA GLN A 157 -11.45 9.25 1.04
C GLN A 157 -10.70 8.96 -0.27
N ILE A 158 -11.17 8.00 -1.07
CA ILE A 158 -10.57 7.70 -2.38
C ILE A 158 -10.64 8.91 -3.31
N LYS A 159 -11.75 9.66 -3.28
CA LYS A 159 -11.90 10.88 -4.08
C LYS A 159 -11.00 12.02 -3.61
N ALA A 160 -10.68 12.08 -2.32
CA ALA A 160 -9.76 13.05 -1.74
C ALA A 160 -8.28 12.74 -2.01
N LEU A 161 -7.96 11.49 -2.40
CA LEU A 161 -6.61 11.13 -2.82
C LEU A 161 -6.24 11.85 -4.14
N PRO A 162 -4.96 12.17 -4.35
CA PRO A 162 -4.50 12.71 -5.62
C PRO A 162 -4.89 11.80 -6.77
N SER A 163 -5.52 12.35 -7.80
CA SER A 163 -5.84 11.58 -9.00
C SER A 163 -4.55 11.11 -9.68
N SER A 164 -4.60 10.01 -10.43
CA SER A 164 -3.45 9.48 -11.20
C SER A 164 -2.76 10.58 -12.00
N SER A 165 -3.54 11.48 -12.61
CA SER A 165 -3.04 12.63 -13.37
C SER A 165 -2.18 13.59 -12.52
N GLN A 166 -2.61 13.90 -11.30
CA GLN A 166 -1.83 14.77 -10.41
C GLN A 166 -0.55 14.09 -9.90
N ALA A 167 -0.59 12.76 -9.72
CA ALA A 167 0.59 11.99 -9.38
C ALA A 167 1.60 11.98 -10.53
N GLU A 168 1.13 11.75 -11.76
CA GLU A 168 1.94 11.78 -12.99
C GLU A 168 2.55 13.16 -13.25
N GLU A 169 1.80 14.25 -13.07
CA GLU A 169 2.33 15.62 -13.17
C GLU A 169 3.45 15.89 -12.17
N LYS A 170 3.27 15.49 -10.91
CA LYS A 170 4.30 15.62 -9.88
C LYS A 170 5.52 14.76 -10.19
N GLU A 171 5.33 13.56 -10.71
CA GLU A 171 6.43 12.67 -11.10
C GLU A 171 7.23 13.26 -12.26
N ASN A 172 6.56 13.81 -13.27
CA ASN A 172 7.22 14.53 -14.37
C ASN A 172 8.00 15.73 -13.85
N GLN A 173 7.44 16.50 -12.91
CA GLN A 173 8.11 17.65 -12.30
C GLN A 173 9.33 17.23 -11.47
N ILE A 174 9.26 16.09 -10.77
CA ILE A 174 10.41 15.52 -10.06
C ILE A 174 11.50 15.13 -11.05
N GLN A 175 11.16 14.50 -12.18
CA GLN A 175 12.14 14.14 -13.19
C GLN A 175 12.83 15.36 -13.82
N THR A 176 12.10 16.44 -14.08
CA THR A 176 12.70 17.69 -14.60
C THR A 176 13.66 18.29 -13.58
N LEU A 177 13.25 18.37 -12.31
CA LEU A 177 14.11 18.88 -11.23
C LEU A 177 15.36 18.02 -11.02
N GLN A 178 15.25 16.70 -11.16
CA GLN A 178 16.41 15.80 -11.07
C GLN A 178 17.41 16.02 -12.21
N LYS A 179 16.94 16.24 -13.44
CA LYS A 179 17.80 16.58 -14.57
C LYS A 179 18.50 17.92 -14.36
N GLU A 180 17.76 18.95 -13.95
CA GLU A 180 18.32 20.27 -13.64
C GLU A 180 19.36 20.21 -12.53
N LYS A 181 19.12 19.42 -11.48
CA LYS A 181 20.08 19.20 -10.40
C LYS A 181 21.37 18.57 -10.91
N ALA A 182 21.28 17.53 -11.74
CA ALA A 182 22.45 16.87 -12.31
C ALA A 182 23.27 17.84 -13.20
N ASP A 183 22.59 18.68 -14.00
CA ASP A 183 23.25 19.68 -14.84
C ASP A 183 23.97 20.75 -14.00
N LEU A 184 23.35 21.20 -12.90
CA LEU A 184 23.96 22.16 -11.97
C LEU A 184 25.15 21.55 -11.23
N GLU A 185 25.06 20.30 -10.77
CA GLU A 185 26.18 19.58 -10.18
C GLU A 185 27.35 19.45 -11.17
N GLY A 186 27.06 19.16 -12.44
CA GLY A 186 28.04 19.17 -13.52
C GLY A 186 28.75 20.52 -13.66
N LYS A 187 27.99 21.62 -13.68
CA LYS A 187 28.55 23.00 -13.74
C LYS A 187 29.37 23.37 -12.50
N ILE A 188 28.98 22.92 -11.32
CA ILE A 188 29.74 23.16 -10.08
C ILE A 188 31.09 22.44 -10.14
N ASN A 189 31.11 21.19 -10.60
CA ASN A 189 32.34 20.41 -10.71
C ASN A 189 33.32 21.01 -11.74
N THR A 190 32.81 21.52 -12.87
CA THR A 190 33.65 22.19 -13.87
C THR A 190 34.22 23.52 -13.38
N LEU A 191 33.55 24.22 -12.46
CA LEU A 191 34.07 25.46 -11.86
C LEU A 191 35.00 25.22 -10.66
N THR A 192 34.77 24.14 -9.91
CA THR A 192 35.55 23.84 -8.69
C THR A 192 37.01 23.51 -9.04
N THR A 193 37.25 22.74 -10.10
CA THR A 193 38.61 22.32 -10.48
C THR A 193 39.52 23.49 -10.90
N PRO A 194 39.08 24.49 -11.71
CA PRO A 194 39.84 25.72 -11.93
C PRO A 194 40.10 26.52 -10.65
N ILE A 195 39.13 26.62 -9.75
CA ILE A 195 39.27 27.40 -8.50
C ILE A 195 40.37 26.79 -7.62
N GLU A 196 40.39 25.47 -7.47
CA GLU A 196 41.44 24.76 -6.73
C GLU A 196 42.81 24.98 -7.37
N SER A 197 42.91 24.92 -8.70
CA SER A 197 44.14 25.20 -9.44
C SER A 197 44.63 26.63 -9.21
N VAL A 198 43.74 27.63 -9.30
CA VAL A 198 44.08 29.03 -9.03
C VAL A 198 44.54 29.21 -7.58
N ASN A 199 43.86 28.59 -6.61
CA ASN A 199 44.26 28.63 -5.21
C ASN A 199 45.67 28.04 -4.99
N GLN A 200 45.99 26.92 -5.65
CA GLN A 200 47.35 26.36 -5.60
C GLN A 200 48.40 27.31 -6.18
N ILE A 201 48.09 28.00 -7.29
CA ILE A 201 48.98 29.00 -7.88
C ILE A 201 49.19 30.18 -6.93
N LEU A 202 48.11 30.68 -6.32
CA LEU A 202 48.18 31.78 -5.35
C LEU A 202 49.05 31.41 -4.14
N MET A 203 48.92 30.19 -3.61
CA MET A 203 49.76 29.71 -2.51
C MET A 203 51.24 29.64 -2.89
N LYS A 204 51.55 29.12 -4.09
CA LYS A 204 52.93 29.11 -4.61
C LYS A 204 53.49 30.52 -4.78
N ASN A 205 52.70 31.44 -5.32
CA ASN A 205 53.12 32.83 -5.51
C ASN A 205 53.33 33.56 -4.17
N ALA A 206 52.45 33.33 -3.19
CA ALA A 206 52.63 33.86 -1.84
C ALA A 206 53.94 33.36 -1.21
N HIS A 207 54.22 32.05 -1.34
CA HIS A 207 55.48 31.48 -0.88
C HIS A 207 56.69 32.13 -1.58
N ASN A 208 56.66 32.22 -2.91
CA ASN A 208 57.74 32.85 -3.68
C ASN A 208 57.97 34.31 -3.27
N LEU A 209 56.92 35.08 -3.00
CA LEU A 209 57.03 36.46 -2.50
C LEU A 209 57.73 36.52 -1.14
N THR A 210 57.42 35.61 -0.21
CA THR A 210 58.11 35.57 1.09
C THR A 210 59.60 35.24 0.95
N VAL A 211 59.95 34.32 0.04
CA VAL A 211 61.35 33.99 -0.26
C VAL A 211 62.06 35.20 -0.87
N LEU A 212 61.44 35.88 -1.83
CA LEU A 212 62.00 37.09 -2.44
C LEU A 212 62.18 38.22 -1.42
N GLN A 213 61.25 38.39 -0.48
CA GLN A 213 61.38 39.36 0.61
C GLN A 213 62.58 39.04 1.51
N LYS A 214 62.78 37.77 1.88
CA LYS A 214 63.94 37.33 2.66
C LYS A 214 65.26 37.56 1.91
N CYS A 215 65.34 37.13 0.65
CA CYS A 215 66.52 37.37 -0.19
C CYS A 215 66.82 38.87 -0.33
N LYS A 216 65.79 39.71 -0.47
CA LYS A 216 65.94 41.16 -0.53
C LYS A 216 66.51 41.71 0.79
N SER A 217 66.00 41.28 1.95
CA SER A 217 66.54 41.72 3.24
C SER A 217 68.00 41.30 3.44
N GLU A 218 68.34 40.05 3.08
CA GLU A 218 69.70 39.54 3.18
C GLU A 218 70.67 40.31 2.26
N LEU A 219 70.25 40.64 1.03
CA LEU A 219 71.07 41.43 0.11
C LEU A 219 71.25 42.87 0.60
N MET A 220 70.21 43.50 1.14
CA MET A 220 70.31 44.84 1.72
C MET A 220 71.27 44.86 2.92
N GLU A 221 71.23 43.82 3.76
CA GLU A 221 72.15 43.70 4.91
C GLU A 221 73.60 43.50 4.45
N LYS A 222 73.85 42.60 3.49
CA LYS A 222 75.18 42.39 2.91
C LYS A 222 75.73 43.65 2.23
N LEU A 223 74.88 44.41 1.55
CA LEU A 223 75.27 45.66 0.91
C LEU A 223 75.69 46.69 1.97
N LYS A 224 74.90 46.84 3.04
CA LYS A 224 75.24 47.72 4.17
C LYS A 224 76.55 47.31 4.85
N GLN A 225 76.77 46.02 5.08
CA GLN A 225 78.03 45.50 5.63
C GLN A 225 79.21 45.87 4.73
N LYS A 226 79.08 45.68 3.40
CA LYS A 226 80.14 46.03 2.44
C LYS A 226 80.41 47.53 2.35
N GLU A 227 79.40 48.37 2.54
CA GLU A 227 79.58 49.83 2.63
C GLU A 227 80.34 50.21 3.90
N GLN A 228 80.00 49.61 5.05
CA GLN A 228 80.71 49.83 6.32
C GLN A 228 82.17 49.38 6.25
N GLU A 229 82.43 48.17 5.73
CA GLU A 229 83.80 47.66 5.54
C GLU A 229 84.64 48.59 4.63
N LYS A 230 84.04 49.14 3.57
CA LYS A 230 84.72 50.10 2.68
C LYS A 230 85.01 51.42 3.38
N GLU A 231 84.07 51.94 4.18
CA GLU A 231 84.27 53.17 4.95
C GLU A 231 85.37 53.01 6.00
N GLU A 232 85.39 51.87 6.70
CA GLU A 232 86.45 51.52 7.66
C GLU A 232 87.81 51.38 6.99
N ALA A 233 87.88 50.69 5.85
CA ALA A 233 89.11 50.55 5.08
C ALA A 233 89.65 51.91 4.56
N LEU A 234 88.75 52.81 4.14
CA LEU A 234 89.14 54.18 3.75
C LEU A 234 89.69 54.97 4.94
N LYS A 235 89.03 54.93 6.10
CA LYS A 235 89.52 55.57 7.33
C LYS A 235 90.88 55.01 7.77
N GLU A 236 91.08 53.70 7.67
CA GLU A 236 92.36 53.07 8.00
C GLU A 236 93.46 53.54 7.05
N LEU A 237 93.18 53.63 5.74
CA LEU A 237 94.14 54.09 4.74
C LEU A 237 94.50 55.56 4.95
N GLU A 238 93.51 56.43 5.20
CA GLU A 238 93.72 57.84 5.54
C GLU A 238 94.57 58.00 6.80
N ALA A 239 94.31 57.21 7.85
CA ALA A 239 95.08 57.22 9.08
C ALA A 239 96.53 56.79 8.86
N ARG A 240 96.77 55.76 8.04
CA ARG A 240 98.13 55.31 7.66
C ARG A 240 98.89 56.39 6.90
N LEU A 241 98.27 57.01 5.89
CA LEU A 241 98.89 58.10 5.13
C LEU A 241 99.22 59.30 6.02
N LYS A 242 98.35 59.63 6.97
CA LYS A 242 98.61 60.70 7.93
C LYS A 242 99.78 60.36 8.86
N ALA A 243 99.86 59.14 9.36
CA ALA A 243 100.98 58.69 10.20
C ALA A 243 102.31 58.72 9.43
N GLU A 244 102.33 58.23 8.19
CA GLU A 244 103.52 58.27 7.33
C GLU A 244 103.96 59.72 7.02
N ALA A 245 103.00 60.63 6.78
CA ALA A 245 103.29 62.04 6.60
C ALA A 245 103.86 62.70 7.88
N GLU A 246 103.33 62.35 9.07
CA GLU A 246 103.85 62.84 10.35
C GLU A 246 105.26 62.30 10.64
N GLU A 247 105.54 61.04 10.33
CA GLU A 247 106.87 60.44 10.43
C GLU A 247 107.86 61.11 9.47
N ALA A 248 107.48 61.33 8.21
CA ALA A 248 108.29 62.05 7.24
C ALA A 248 108.60 63.48 7.70
N GLN A 249 107.61 64.19 8.26
CA GLN A 249 107.82 65.52 8.83
C GLN A 249 108.79 65.49 10.02
N LYS A 250 108.67 64.51 10.92
CA LYS A 250 109.62 64.34 12.04
C LYS A 250 111.04 64.11 11.53
N LEU A 251 111.23 63.27 10.52
CA LEU A 251 112.55 63.03 9.91
C LEU A 251 113.14 64.31 9.31
N ILE A 252 112.34 65.13 8.63
CA ILE A 252 112.77 66.44 8.10
C ILE A 252 113.18 67.36 9.26
N VAL A 253 112.35 67.48 10.30
CA VAL A 253 112.64 68.32 11.46
C VAL A 253 113.91 67.88 12.18
N ASP A 254 114.11 66.57 12.35
CA ASP A 254 115.29 66.03 13.01
C ASP A 254 116.56 66.18 12.15
N ALA A 255 116.44 66.03 10.83
CA ALA A 255 117.52 66.35 9.89
C ALA A 255 117.91 67.84 9.97
N TRP A 256 116.93 68.75 9.99
CA TRP A 256 117.15 70.19 10.14
C TRP A 256 117.77 70.54 11.49
N LYS A 257 117.33 69.94 12.59
CA LYS A 257 117.97 70.12 13.92
C LYS A 257 119.43 69.69 13.89
N LYS A 258 119.74 68.55 13.26
CA LYS A 258 121.11 68.03 13.13
C LYS A 258 121.99 68.96 12.31
N GLU A 259 121.49 69.49 11.19
CA GLU A 259 122.19 70.51 10.40
C GLU A 259 122.44 71.79 11.20
N LEU A 260 121.43 72.26 11.93
CA LEU A 260 121.52 73.47 12.76
C LEU A 260 122.53 73.30 13.91
N GLU A 261 122.60 72.10 14.51
CA GLU A 261 123.58 71.76 15.53
C GLU A 261 125.01 71.65 14.97
N GLN A 262 125.18 71.09 13.77
CA GLN A 262 126.46 71.12 13.04
C GLN A 262 126.89 72.57 12.71
N ALA A 263 125.94 73.42 12.32
CA ALA A 263 126.18 74.84 12.06
C ALA A 263 126.53 75.64 13.34
N ARG A 264 126.07 75.20 14.51
CA ARG A 264 126.37 75.82 15.82
C ARG A 264 127.76 75.45 16.37
N LYS A 265 128.42 74.42 15.85
CA LYS A 265 129.80 74.07 16.24
C LYS A 265 130.77 75.19 15.85
N PRO A 266 131.67 75.64 16.76
CA PRO A 266 132.69 76.64 16.45
C PRO A 266 133.56 76.24 15.25
N TRP A 267 133.86 77.18 14.35
CA TRP A 267 134.51 76.96 13.06
C TRP A 267 135.81 76.13 13.13
N TYR A 268 136.56 76.23 14.23
CA TYR A 268 137.82 75.49 14.44
C TYR A 268 137.64 73.98 14.72
N ARG A 269 136.45 73.50 15.13
CA ARG A 269 136.17 72.06 15.31
C ARG A 269 135.70 71.35 14.04
N ARG A 270 135.43 72.06 12.95
CA ARG A 270 135.02 71.45 11.66
C ARG A 270 136.20 70.94 10.82
N ILE A 271 137.42 71.34 11.19
CA ILE A 271 138.65 71.12 10.40
C ILE A 271 139.44 69.89 10.92
N PHE A 272 139.12 69.35 12.11
CA PHE A 272 139.84 68.22 12.73
C PHE A 272 138.91 67.07 13.18
N SER A 273 137.85 66.79 12.44
CA SER A 273 137.03 65.57 12.52
C SER A 273 136.69 65.12 11.11
#